data_AF-A0A0L6WYK5-F1
#
_entry.id   AF-A0A0L6WYK5-F1
#
_cell.length_a   1.000
_cell.length_b   1.000
_cell.length_c   1.000
_cell.angle_alpha   90.00
_cell.angle_beta   90.00
_cell.angle_gamma   90.00
#
_symmetry.space_group_name_H-M   'P 1'
#
loop_
_entity.id
_entity.type
_entity.pdbx_description
1 polymer ?
#
loop_
_entity_poly.entity_id
_entity_poly.type
_entity_poly.pdbx_seq_one_letter_code
_entity_poly.pdbx_strand_id
1 'polypeptide(L)'
;MNGASSNHAQNATAQRAVKLPPAGPTPPPPATVPPTPPAHNNATHLPATNRSNPPHNHTPGTNGHQHTQKGKKKNDAPLDPATMYESLKNRIAALEEEEVLEEEEERRFTEEAVKSVKGLEEAAIHTKYIELFAELKRLERDHAKEKQKLVKDKDAAKGQLTKANQTKAKMENLARELQKDNKRLREDGKRLAQSVEEAQEELLQMKNDLAKRADKAKLQDIKYREMPDIVVKVICRYRAELFFKISRKTKLSRLFEAWTDRMEQPGSRKKGDGSDGAGVMNGSAVTEATSTQPSGSTTTTMQYIFTHNGRNIDTEQTPEEIGMEDGDEILAVEMMDLTEGPGPEEWSAHAEPQREKLRKYWSKDPKEAKRTIEDIFDSVVRERLKEVLRQYELREKHFECVIRSKELEVLLSRARAAEQKQLADGEKVRAEKQEEENQQLRKELEDAQNGQTMLIDKLIACCKEIVQKPNAERTQRLFASLREELERKGPRGAKKAADGSVGG
;
A
#
# COMPACT_ATOMS: atom_id res chain seq x y z
N MET A 1 2.45 -21.30 -8.12
CA MET A 1 2.56 -22.32 -9.17
C MET A 1 1.29 -22.35 -10.01
N ASN A 2 1.44 -21.85 -11.24
CA ASN A 2 0.79 -22.23 -12.50
C ASN A 2 -0.72 -22.52 -12.57
N GLY A 3 -1.40 -21.71 -13.38
CA GLY A 3 -2.68 -22.04 -13.99
C GLY A 3 -3.00 -21.07 -15.11
N ALA A 4 -2.39 -21.31 -16.26
CA ALA A 4 -2.50 -20.50 -17.47
C ALA A 4 -3.95 -20.38 -17.99
N SER A 5 -4.19 -19.22 -18.60
CA SER A 5 -5.40 -18.80 -19.30
C SER A 5 -5.84 -19.74 -20.42
N SER A 6 -7.16 -19.90 -20.57
CA SER A 6 -7.77 -20.23 -21.85
C SER A 6 -9.11 -19.49 -22.01
N ASN A 7 -9.15 -18.63 -23.03
CA ASN A 7 -10.28 -17.83 -23.49
C ASN A 7 -11.48 -18.68 -23.91
N HIS A 8 -12.69 -18.28 -23.51
CA HIS A 8 -13.86 -18.47 -24.34
C HIS A 8 -14.78 -17.25 -24.36
N ALA A 9 -15.13 -16.87 -25.57
CA ALA A 9 -15.78 -15.62 -25.97
C ALA A 9 -17.23 -15.56 -25.49
N GLN A 10 -17.62 -14.43 -24.90
CA GLN A 10 -19.02 -14.05 -24.72
C GLN A 10 -19.44 -13.09 -25.83
N ASN A 11 -20.44 -13.53 -26.58
CA ASN A 11 -21.15 -12.81 -27.62
C ASN A 11 -22.14 -11.86 -26.95
N ALA A 12 -21.86 -10.55 -26.95
CA ALA A 12 -22.73 -9.52 -26.41
C ALA A 12 -23.54 -8.85 -27.53
N THR A 13 -24.85 -8.87 -27.36
CA THR A 13 -25.87 -8.27 -28.23
C THR A 13 -25.80 -6.75 -28.25
N ALA A 14 -25.77 -6.18 -29.44
CA ALA A 14 -25.64 -4.76 -29.72
C ALA A 14 -26.94 -3.98 -29.42
N GLN A 15 -26.87 -2.96 -28.58
CA GLN A 15 -27.83 -1.87 -28.51
C GLN A 15 -27.27 -0.62 -29.20
N ARG A 16 -28.12 -0.01 -30.02
CA ARG A 16 -27.83 1.00 -31.03
C ARG A 16 -27.77 2.40 -30.39
N ALA A 17 -26.61 3.05 -30.38
CA ALA A 17 -26.45 4.45 -29.98
C ALA A 17 -26.23 5.35 -31.21
N VAL A 18 -26.97 6.45 -31.27
CA VAL A 18 -26.97 7.46 -32.34
C VAL A 18 -25.72 8.34 -32.22
N LYS A 19 -25.07 8.62 -33.36
CA LYS A 19 -23.77 9.29 -33.50
C LYS A 19 -23.97 10.76 -33.90
N LEU A 20 -23.40 11.70 -33.13
CA LEU A 20 -23.25 13.13 -33.49
C LEU A 20 -21.77 13.43 -33.86
N PRO A 21 -21.49 14.41 -34.73
CA PRO A 21 -20.15 14.63 -35.32
C PRO A 21 -19.17 15.39 -34.41
N PRO A 22 -17.85 15.31 -34.68
CA PRO A 22 -16.80 15.78 -33.77
C PRO A 22 -16.51 17.28 -33.90
N ALA A 23 -16.38 17.97 -32.77
CA ALA A 23 -15.85 19.33 -32.67
C ALA A 23 -14.32 19.30 -32.64
N GLY A 24 -13.68 20.22 -33.39
CA GLY A 24 -12.22 20.33 -33.54
C GLY A 24 -11.49 20.89 -32.31
N PRO A 25 -10.14 21.03 -32.39
CA PRO A 25 -9.29 21.36 -31.26
C PRO A 25 -9.39 22.85 -30.90
N THR A 26 -9.56 23.13 -29.60
CA THR A 26 -9.53 24.49 -29.03
C THR A 26 -8.12 24.87 -28.54
N PRO A 27 -7.75 26.17 -28.59
CA PRO A 27 -6.38 26.68 -28.37
C PRO A 27 -6.00 26.79 -26.87
N PRO A 28 -4.70 26.92 -26.54
CA PRO A 28 -4.23 26.98 -25.15
C PRO A 28 -4.49 28.36 -24.50
N PRO A 29 -4.72 28.41 -23.18
CA PRO A 29 -4.97 29.67 -22.46
C PRO A 29 -3.68 30.50 -22.23
N PRO A 30 -3.79 31.84 -22.15
CA PRO A 30 -2.66 32.74 -22.00
C PRO A 30 -2.07 32.74 -20.57
N ALA A 31 -0.75 32.82 -20.49
CA ALA A 31 0.02 32.95 -19.27
C ALA A 31 -0.31 34.24 -18.52
N THR A 32 -0.64 34.13 -17.22
CA THR A 32 -0.82 35.29 -16.34
C THR A 32 0.25 35.30 -15.26
N VAL A 33 0.99 36.40 -15.24
CA VAL A 33 2.12 36.75 -14.37
C VAL A 33 1.62 36.99 -12.92
N PRO A 34 2.40 36.65 -11.87
CA PRO A 34 1.99 36.86 -10.48
C PRO A 34 2.09 38.35 -10.07
N PRO A 35 1.19 38.87 -9.22
CA PRO A 35 1.36 40.20 -8.65
C PRO A 35 2.31 40.17 -7.44
N THR A 36 3.28 41.09 -7.47
CA THR A 36 4.20 41.49 -6.39
C THR A 36 3.47 42.16 -5.20
N PRO A 37 4.05 42.13 -3.99
CA PRO A 37 3.41 42.59 -2.75
C PRO A 37 3.53 44.10 -2.52
N PRO A 38 2.61 44.76 -1.77
CA PRO A 38 2.85 46.11 -1.28
C PRO A 38 3.72 46.10 -0.02
N ALA A 39 4.61 47.08 0.02
CA ALA A 39 5.64 47.33 1.01
C ALA A 39 5.09 47.57 2.43
N HIS A 40 5.82 47.02 3.41
CA HIS A 40 5.83 47.48 4.79
C HIS A 40 6.40 48.91 4.86
N ASN A 41 5.65 49.84 5.44
CA ASN A 41 6.24 51.03 6.04
C ASN A 41 6.23 50.87 7.56
N ASN A 42 7.42 51.02 8.11
CA ASN A 42 7.79 50.87 9.50
C ASN A 42 7.68 52.25 10.18
N ALA A 43 6.99 52.36 11.32
CA ALA A 43 7.18 53.48 12.26
C ALA A 43 6.66 53.12 13.67
N THR A 44 7.56 52.50 14.44
CA THR A 44 7.83 52.71 15.88
C THR A 44 7.10 53.84 16.61
N HIS A 45 6.43 53.52 17.74
CA HIS A 45 6.83 53.99 19.09
C HIS A 45 6.05 53.29 20.23
N LEU A 46 6.78 52.78 21.23
CA LEU A 46 6.36 52.43 22.60
C LEU A 46 6.35 53.71 23.49
N PRO A 47 6.09 53.73 24.83
CA PRO A 47 5.66 52.68 25.78
C PRO A 47 4.56 53.08 26.81
N ALA A 48 4.11 52.08 27.61
CA ALA A 48 3.70 52.11 29.03
C ALA A 48 2.59 53.07 29.55
N THR A 49 1.60 52.53 30.27
CA THR A 49 1.61 52.47 31.75
C THR A 49 0.33 51.87 32.34
N ASN A 50 0.57 51.22 33.47
CA ASN A 50 -0.29 50.49 34.37
C ASN A 50 -1.24 51.42 35.17
N ARG A 51 -2.52 51.06 35.37
CA ARG A 51 -3.24 51.33 36.62
C ARG A 51 -4.55 50.55 36.74
N SER A 52 -4.74 50.08 37.96
CA SER A 52 -5.70 49.13 38.51
C SER A 52 -6.94 49.79 39.14
N ASN A 53 -8.00 48.97 39.30
CA ASN A 53 -9.17 49.00 40.20
C ASN A 53 -10.54 49.22 39.51
N PRO A 54 -11.67 48.74 40.10
CA PRO A 54 -11.93 47.55 40.95
C PRO A 54 -13.13 46.71 40.40
N PRO A 55 -13.56 45.60 41.04
CA PRO A 55 -14.44 44.62 40.42
C PRO A 55 -15.92 45.01 40.59
N HIS A 56 -16.67 45.04 39.50
CA HIS A 56 -18.13 45.04 39.54
C HIS A 56 -18.70 43.78 38.90
N ASN A 57 -19.44 43.11 39.76
CA ASN A 57 -20.17 41.87 39.61
C ASN A 57 -21.32 42.06 38.60
N HIS A 58 -21.20 41.48 37.41
CA HIS A 58 -22.34 41.21 36.53
C HIS A 58 -22.20 39.82 35.92
N THR A 59 -23.05 38.93 36.41
CA THR A 59 -23.42 37.65 35.83
C THR A 59 -24.23 37.85 34.56
N PRO A 60 -23.87 37.28 33.41
CA PRO A 60 -24.80 36.97 32.34
C PRO A 60 -25.23 35.50 32.43
N GLY A 61 -26.54 35.31 32.53
CA GLY A 61 -27.32 34.22 31.95
C GLY A 61 -26.66 32.85 31.75
N THR A 62 -26.94 31.96 32.70
CA THR A 62 -27.50 30.61 32.45
C THR A 62 -26.98 29.82 31.23
N ASN A 63 -25.98 28.97 31.47
CA ASN A 63 -26.03 27.59 30.99
C ASN A 63 -25.06 26.69 31.79
N GLY A 64 -25.44 26.34 33.03
CA GLY A 64 -24.86 25.20 33.76
C GLY A 64 -25.42 23.91 33.16
N HIS A 65 -24.61 23.03 32.59
CA HIS A 65 -23.94 21.94 33.30
C HIS A 65 -24.82 21.28 34.37
N GLN A 66 -25.36 20.11 34.02
CA GLN A 66 -25.48 19.02 34.98
C GLN A 66 -24.80 17.76 34.46
N HIS A 67 -23.86 17.32 35.28
CA HIS A 67 -23.59 15.94 35.67
C HIS A 67 -23.14 14.94 34.61
N THR A 68 -21.83 14.75 34.61
CA THR A 68 -21.17 13.49 34.27
C THR A 68 -21.69 12.35 35.17
N GLN A 69 -22.40 11.39 34.57
CA GLN A 69 -22.47 10.01 35.06
C GLN A 69 -22.27 9.02 33.90
N LYS A 70 -21.13 8.35 33.98
CA LYS A 70 -20.76 7.00 33.54
C LYS A 70 -21.86 6.16 32.82
N GLY A 71 -21.64 5.95 31.51
CA GLY A 71 -21.82 4.68 30.81
C GLY A 71 -23.21 4.04 30.70
N LYS A 72 -23.89 4.23 29.56
CA LYS A 72 -24.58 3.16 28.82
C LYS A 72 -25.03 3.62 27.43
N LYS A 73 -25.01 2.67 26.49
CA LYS A 73 -25.38 2.76 25.06
C LYS A 73 -26.53 3.75 24.78
N LYS A 74 -26.31 4.71 23.87
CA LYS A 74 -27.39 5.50 23.28
C LYS A 74 -28.16 4.59 22.32
N ASN A 75 -29.32 4.14 22.78
CA ASN A 75 -30.37 3.57 21.96
C ASN A 75 -31.18 4.76 21.41
N ASP A 76 -31.47 4.74 20.12
CA ASP A 76 -32.42 5.65 19.47
C ASP A 76 -33.80 5.35 20.07
N ALA A 77 -34.29 6.22 20.95
CA ALA A 77 -35.63 6.14 21.50
C ALA A 77 -36.27 7.54 21.51
N PRO A 78 -37.58 7.64 21.27
CA PRO A 78 -38.28 8.92 21.14
C PRO A 78 -38.18 9.70 22.45
N LEU A 79 -37.88 10.99 22.38
CA LEU A 79 -37.81 11.88 23.54
C LEU A 79 -39.15 11.85 24.30
N ASP A 80 -39.08 11.54 25.59
CA ASP A 80 -40.24 11.37 26.48
C ASP A 80 -41.01 12.70 26.63
N PRO A 81 -42.30 12.78 26.26
CA PRO A 81 -43.12 13.98 26.38
C PRO A 81 -43.08 14.62 27.77
N ALA A 82 -42.97 13.83 28.84
CA ALA A 82 -42.92 14.36 30.21
C ALA A 82 -41.69 15.26 30.45
N THR A 83 -40.54 14.92 29.86
CA THR A 83 -39.32 15.74 29.96
C THR A 83 -39.42 17.04 29.17
N MET A 84 -40.19 17.05 28.08
CA MET A 84 -40.49 18.25 27.30
C MET A 84 -41.44 19.18 28.06
N TYR A 85 -42.47 18.62 28.72
CA TYR A 85 -43.39 19.39 29.56
C TYR A 85 -42.68 20.03 30.75
N GLU A 86 -41.74 19.33 31.39
CA GLU A 86 -40.97 19.89 32.51
C GLU A 86 -40.00 20.99 32.04
N SER A 87 -39.35 20.80 30.89
CA SER A 87 -38.53 21.84 30.25
C SER A 87 -39.36 23.08 29.89
N LEU A 88 -40.57 22.89 29.37
CA LEU A 88 -41.46 23.97 28.98
C LEU A 88 -41.97 24.72 30.21
N LYS A 89 -42.35 23.99 31.27
CA LYS A 89 -42.75 24.56 32.56
C LYS A 89 -41.64 25.40 33.20
N ASN A 90 -40.40 24.91 33.20
CA ASN A 90 -39.25 25.67 33.70
C ASN A 90 -38.96 26.91 32.86
N ARG A 91 -39.17 26.83 31.53
CA ARG A 91 -39.05 27.99 30.64
C ARG A 91 -40.14 29.03 30.90
N ILE A 92 -41.37 28.59 31.15
CA ILE A 92 -42.50 29.45 31.49
C ILE A 92 -42.24 30.15 32.83
N ALA A 93 -41.83 29.40 33.87
CA ALA A 93 -41.50 29.97 35.17
C ALA A 93 -40.38 31.01 35.10
N ALA A 94 -39.35 30.79 34.27
CA ALA A 94 -38.27 31.75 34.08
C ALA A 94 -38.72 33.04 33.37
N LEU A 95 -39.65 32.93 32.41
CA LEU A 95 -40.19 34.10 31.72
C LEU A 95 -41.16 34.90 32.60
N GLU A 96 -41.96 34.22 33.42
CA GLU A 96 -42.85 34.88 34.39
C GLU A 96 -42.04 35.62 35.49
N GLU A 97 -40.91 35.07 35.93
CA GLU A 97 -40.00 35.72 36.89
C GLU A 97 -39.29 36.95 36.26
N GLU A 98 -38.91 36.86 34.99
CA GLU A 98 -38.31 37.98 34.23
C GLU A 98 -39.31 39.14 34.07
N GLU A 99 -40.58 38.85 33.75
CA GLU A 99 -41.65 39.85 33.62
C GLU A 99 -41.93 40.58 34.96
N VAL A 100 -41.97 39.85 36.08
CA VAL A 100 -42.16 40.45 37.41
C VAL A 100 -40.99 41.33 37.81
N LEU A 101 -39.76 40.95 37.45
CA LEU A 101 -38.56 41.76 37.69
C LEU A 101 -38.58 43.06 36.86
N GLU A 102 -39.00 43.00 35.59
CA GLU A 102 -39.16 44.18 34.75
C GLU A 102 -40.23 45.13 35.32
N GLU A 103 -41.37 44.62 35.78
CA GLU A 103 -42.41 45.43 36.43
C GLU A 103 -41.93 46.06 37.76
N GLU A 104 -41.14 45.33 38.57
CA GLU A 104 -40.58 45.87 39.82
C GLU A 104 -39.52 46.96 39.53
N GLU A 105 -38.71 46.79 38.50
CA GLU A 105 -37.72 47.78 38.08
C GLU A 105 -38.40 49.05 37.52
N GLU A 106 -39.46 48.92 36.72
CA GLU A 106 -40.25 50.04 36.21
C GLU A 106 -40.97 50.81 37.35
N ARG A 107 -41.49 50.10 38.36
CA ARG A 107 -42.03 50.72 39.58
C ARG A 107 -40.96 51.48 40.37
N ARG A 108 -39.74 50.94 40.48
CA ARG A 108 -38.63 51.65 41.15
C ARG A 108 -38.24 52.92 40.43
N PHE A 109 -38.16 52.91 39.09
CA PHE A 109 -37.86 54.10 38.30
C PHE A 109 -38.92 55.19 38.46
N THR A 110 -40.20 54.82 38.45
CA THR A 110 -41.30 55.78 38.62
C THR A 110 -41.33 56.36 40.03
N GLU A 111 -41.11 55.53 41.06
CA GLU A 111 -41.02 55.98 42.45
C GLU A 111 -39.81 56.91 42.67
N GLU A 112 -38.65 56.59 42.08
CA GLU A 112 -37.45 57.43 42.16
C GLU A 112 -37.63 58.76 41.41
N ALA A 113 -38.27 58.76 40.24
CA ALA A 113 -38.60 59.98 39.51
C ALA A 113 -39.49 60.91 40.35
N VAL A 114 -40.57 60.38 40.96
CA VAL A 114 -41.48 61.13 41.83
C VAL A 114 -40.77 61.64 43.08
N LYS A 115 -39.94 60.80 43.71
CA LYS A 115 -39.13 61.19 44.88
C LYS A 115 -38.14 62.30 44.55
N SER A 116 -37.59 62.31 43.34
CA SER A 116 -36.62 63.31 42.90
C SER A 116 -37.22 64.70 42.64
N VAL A 117 -38.54 64.80 42.46
CA VAL A 117 -39.27 66.04 42.16
C VAL A 117 -40.04 66.56 43.39
N LYS A 118 -40.33 65.69 44.36
CA LYS A 118 -41.09 66.03 45.57
C LYS A 118 -40.37 67.06 46.44
N GLY A 119 -41.00 68.23 46.64
CA GLY A 119 -40.51 69.30 47.50
C GLY A 119 -39.61 70.35 46.82
N LEU A 120 -39.42 70.25 45.49
CA LEU A 120 -38.75 71.30 44.70
C LEU A 120 -39.74 72.41 44.31
N GLU A 121 -39.25 73.64 44.26
CA GLU A 121 -39.99 74.79 43.75
C GLU A 121 -40.12 74.72 42.22
N GLU A 122 -41.17 75.30 41.66
CA GLU A 122 -41.54 75.17 40.23
C GLU A 122 -40.40 75.54 39.27
N ALA A 123 -39.60 76.55 39.62
CA ALA A 123 -38.40 76.95 38.87
C ALA A 123 -37.31 75.86 38.86
N ALA A 124 -37.08 75.18 39.98
CA ALA A 124 -36.10 74.10 40.10
C ALA A 124 -36.56 72.83 39.36
N ILE A 125 -37.88 72.57 39.35
CA ILE A 125 -38.48 71.49 38.55
C ILE A 125 -38.26 71.76 37.06
N HIS A 126 -38.48 73.00 36.60
CA HIS A 126 -38.30 73.37 35.20
C HIS A 126 -36.83 73.25 34.74
N THR A 127 -35.87 73.68 35.57
CA THR A 127 -34.43 73.48 35.30
C THR A 127 -34.07 72.00 35.20
N LYS A 128 -34.55 71.17 36.15
CA LYS A 128 -34.31 69.73 36.15
C LYS A 128 -34.91 69.03 34.94
N TYR A 129 -36.08 69.47 34.48
CA TYR A 129 -36.69 68.97 33.23
C TYR A 129 -35.83 69.28 32.01
N ILE A 130 -35.28 70.49 31.89
CA ILE A 130 -34.40 70.89 30.79
C ILE A 130 -33.11 70.07 30.81
N GLU A 131 -32.51 69.85 31.98
CA GLU A 131 -31.32 69.02 32.16
C GLU A 131 -31.58 67.56 31.75
N LEU A 132 -32.66 66.95 32.24
CA LEU A 132 -33.06 65.58 31.88
C LEU A 132 -33.35 65.44 30.38
N PHE A 133 -33.98 66.44 29.77
CA PHE A 133 -34.23 66.45 28.33
C PHE A 133 -32.91 66.56 27.53
N ALA A 134 -31.98 67.41 27.96
CA ALA A 134 -30.66 67.53 27.34
C ALA A 134 -29.86 66.22 27.48
N GLU A 135 -29.95 65.57 28.63
CA GLU A 135 -29.32 64.29 28.91
C GLU A 135 -29.93 63.15 28.09
N LEU A 136 -31.26 63.08 27.98
CA LEU A 136 -31.97 62.17 27.08
C LEU A 136 -31.47 62.34 25.63
N LYS A 137 -31.39 63.58 25.14
CA LYS A 137 -30.88 63.88 23.79
C LYS A 137 -29.40 63.52 23.62
N ARG A 138 -28.61 63.53 24.70
CA ARG A 138 -27.21 63.07 24.70
C ARG A 138 -27.15 61.54 24.62
N LEU A 139 -27.92 60.85 25.45
CA LEU A 139 -28.04 59.39 25.47
C LEU A 139 -28.54 58.85 24.13
N GLU A 140 -29.53 59.47 23.49
CA GLU A 140 -30.00 59.09 22.15
C GLU A 140 -28.85 59.14 21.10
N ARG A 141 -28.02 60.19 21.15
CA ARG A 141 -26.86 60.33 20.27
C ARG A 141 -25.78 59.29 20.56
N ASP A 142 -25.52 59.00 21.82
CA ASP A 142 -24.50 58.02 22.20
C ASP A 142 -24.95 56.59 21.89
N HIS A 143 -26.22 56.25 22.12
CA HIS A 143 -26.81 54.97 21.71
C HIS A 143 -26.79 54.79 20.18
N ALA A 144 -27.02 55.85 19.41
CA ALA A 144 -26.88 55.81 17.95
C ALA A 144 -25.43 55.49 17.50
N LYS A 145 -24.43 56.09 18.15
CA LYS A 145 -23.01 55.80 17.88
C LYS A 145 -22.65 54.37 18.29
N GLU A 146 -23.12 53.92 19.43
CA GLU A 146 -22.88 52.57 19.94
C GLU A 146 -23.50 51.51 19.02
N LYS A 147 -24.75 51.73 18.58
CA LYS A 147 -25.39 50.89 17.57
C LYS A 147 -24.57 50.82 16.28
N GLN A 148 -24.02 51.95 15.82
CA GLN A 148 -23.16 51.97 14.63
C GLN A 148 -21.84 51.22 14.86
N LYS A 149 -21.24 51.33 16.04
CA LYS A 149 -20.05 50.57 16.44
C LYS A 149 -20.33 49.07 16.46
N LEU A 150 -21.42 48.63 17.09
CA LEU A 150 -21.83 47.22 17.14
C LEU A 150 -22.08 46.63 15.75
N VAL A 151 -22.67 47.40 14.83
CA VAL A 151 -22.84 46.96 13.43
C VAL A 151 -21.49 46.74 12.74
N LYS A 152 -20.54 47.69 12.91
CA LYS A 152 -19.19 47.55 12.36
C LYS A 152 -18.44 46.35 12.95
N ASP A 153 -18.52 46.16 14.26
CA ASP A 153 -17.89 45.03 14.96
C ASP A 153 -18.48 43.69 14.51
N LYS A 154 -19.82 43.63 14.33
CA LYS A 154 -20.51 42.46 13.76
C LYS A 154 -20.04 42.14 12.34
N ASP A 155 -19.92 43.15 11.48
CA ASP A 155 -19.48 42.95 10.11
C ASP A 155 -17.99 42.53 10.05
N ALA A 156 -17.16 43.09 10.93
CA ALA A 156 -15.77 42.67 11.10
C ALA A 156 -15.66 41.22 11.59
N ALA A 157 -16.45 40.83 12.59
CA ALA A 157 -16.51 39.46 13.10
C ALA A 157 -17.00 38.47 12.03
N LYS A 158 -18.01 38.84 11.24
CA LYS A 158 -18.49 38.04 10.10
C LYS A 158 -17.40 37.86 9.03
N GLY A 159 -16.62 38.90 8.75
CA GLY A 159 -15.47 38.85 7.86
C GLY A 159 -14.36 37.90 8.36
N GLN A 160 -14.03 37.97 9.65
CA GLN A 160 -13.06 37.06 10.27
C GLN A 160 -13.55 35.60 10.25
N LEU A 161 -14.82 35.36 10.58
CA LEU A 161 -15.44 34.03 10.54
C LEU A 161 -15.38 33.43 9.12
N THR A 162 -15.66 34.24 8.10
CA THR A 162 -15.59 33.80 6.70
C THR A 162 -14.16 33.39 6.31
N LYS A 163 -13.16 34.18 6.70
CA LYS A 163 -11.74 33.85 6.47
C LYS A 163 -11.33 32.58 7.23
N ALA A 164 -11.74 32.44 8.49
CA ALA A 164 -11.46 31.25 9.29
C ALA A 164 -12.08 29.99 8.67
N ASN A 165 -13.31 30.08 8.17
CA ASN A 165 -13.97 28.97 7.47
C ASN A 165 -13.26 28.59 6.16
N GLN A 166 -12.79 29.57 5.38
CA GLN A 166 -11.98 29.28 4.19
C GLN A 166 -10.66 28.57 4.54
N THR A 167 -9.96 29.02 5.58
CA THR A 167 -8.71 28.38 6.04
C THR A 167 -8.98 26.97 6.55
N LYS A 168 -10.06 26.77 7.31
CA LYS A 168 -10.50 25.45 7.76
C LYS A 168 -10.76 24.50 6.59
N ALA A 169 -11.49 24.94 5.56
CA ALA A 169 -11.75 24.14 4.37
C ALA A 169 -10.47 23.75 3.61
N LYS A 170 -9.49 24.68 3.51
CA LYS A 170 -8.18 24.39 2.92
C LYS A 170 -7.41 23.34 3.73
N MET A 171 -7.39 23.48 5.06
CA MET A 171 -6.73 22.50 5.94
C MET A 171 -7.37 21.12 5.84
N GLU A 172 -8.71 21.06 5.77
CA GLU A 172 -9.43 19.79 5.65
C GLU A 172 -9.14 19.09 4.31
N ASN A 173 -9.03 19.86 3.22
CA ASN A 173 -8.64 19.32 1.92
C ASN A 173 -7.17 18.84 1.92
N LEU A 174 -6.25 19.62 2.51
CA LEU A 174 -4.86 19.21 2.64
C LEU A 174 -4.72 17.93 3.48
N ALA A 175 -5.46 17.82 4.58
CA ALA A 175 -5.48 16.61 5.41
C ALA A 175 -6.00 15.40 4.63
N ARG A 176 -7.06 15.57 3.81
CA ARG A 176 -7.57 14.50 2.94
C ARG A 176 -6.57 14.07 1.88
N GLU A 177 -5.88 15.01 1.23
CA GLU A 177 -4.83 14.69 0.24
C GLU A 177 -3.63 13.99 0.90
N LEU A 178 -3.14 14.48 2.05
CA LEU A 178 -2.07 13.83 2.80
C LEU A 178 -2.46 12.40 3.23
N GLN A 179 -3.72 12.15 3.58
CA GLN A 179 -4.19 10.79 3.89
C GLN A 179 -4.19 9.88 2.65
N LYS A 180 -4.61 10.39 1.48
CA LYS A 180 -4.55 9.64 0.22
C LYS A 180 -3.10 9.34 -0.19
N ASP A 181 -2.22 10.33 -0.10
CA ASP A 181 -0.80 10.16 -0.44
C ASP A 181 -0.12 9.18 0.50
N ASN A 182 -0.38 9.24 1.81
CA ASN A 182 0.11 8.23 2.75
C ASN A 182 -0.40 6.82 2.44
N LYS A 183 -1.66 6.68 2.03
CA LYS A 183 -2.21 5.38 1.60
C LYS A 183 -1.49 4.88 0.34
N ARG A 184 -1.31 5.75 -0.65
CA ARG A 184 -0.59 5.44 -1.89
C ARG A 184 0.84 5.04 -1.62
N LEU A 185 1.57 5.76 -0.78
CA LEU A 185 2.96 5.43 -0.40
C LEU A 185 3.06 4.04 0.27
N ARG A 186 2.09 3.67 1.11
CA ARG A 186 2.05 2.32 1.69
C ARG A 186 1.79 1.25 0.63
N GLU A 187 0.88 1.50 -0.30
CA GLU A 187 0.59 0.58 -1.41
C GLU A 187 1.78 0.43 -2.36
N ASP A 188 2.44 1.53 -2.72
CA ASP A 188 3.63 1.55 -3.56
C ASP A 188 4.82 0.87 -2.85
N GLY A 189 4.99 1.12 -1.54
CA GLY A 189 5.98 0.42 -0.72
C GLY A 189 5.74 -1.10 -0.67
N LYS A 190 4.48 -1.53 -0.56
CA LYS A 190 4.11 -2.95 -0.60
C LYS A 190 4.39 -3.58 -1.97
N ARG A 191 4.07 -2.87 -3.06
CA ARG A 191 4.37 -3.33 -4.43
C ARG A 191 5.86 -3.46 -4.66
N LEU A 192 6.65 -2.49 -4.19
CA LEU A 192 8.10 -2.54 -4.32
C LEU A 192 8.71 -3.69 -3.51
N ALA A 193 8.23 -3.91 -2.28
CA ALA A 193 8.66 -5.06 -1.46
C ALA A 193 8.35 -6.39 -2.16
N GLN A 194 7.16 -6.54 -2.74
CA GLN A 194 6.79 -7.73 -3.51
C GLN A 194 7.68 -7.91 -4.74
N SER A 195 7.95 -6.84 -5.50
CA SER A 195 8.84 -6.91 -6.66
C SER A 195 10.27 -7.31 -6.29
N VAL A 196 10.77 -6.86 -5.14
CA VAL A 196 12.09 -7.27 -4.62
C VAL A 196 12.08 -8.74 -4.20
N GLU A 197 11.01 -9.20 -3.53
CA GLU A 197 10.85 -10.60 -3.14
C GLU A 197 10.80 -11.53 -4.35
N GLU A 198 10.02 -11.17 -5.38
CA GLU A 198 9.95 -11.90 -6.66
C GLU A 198 11.32 -11.96 -7.34
N ALA A 199 12.05 -10.84 -7.41
CA ALA A 199 13.41 -10.80 -7.97
C ALA A 199 14.41 -11.65 -7.17
N GLN A 200 14.26 -11.71 -5.83
CA GLN A 200 15.09 -12.58 -4.99
C GLN A 200 14.77 -14.06 -5.21
N GLU A 201 13.49 -14.41 -5.38
CA GLU A 201 13.07 -15.78 -5.71
C GLU A 201 13.60 -16.21 -7.07
N GLU A 202 13.51 -15.34 -8.09
CA GLU A 202 14.08 -15.59 -9.42
C GLU A 202 15.61 -15.78 -9.37
N LEU A 203 16.33 -14.94 -8.61
CA LEU A 203 17.77 -15.09 -8.40
C LEU A 203 18.11 -16.40 -7.70
N LEU A 204 17.34 -16.79 -6.69
CA LEU A 204 17.52 -18.06 -5.99
C LEU A 204 17.28 -19.25 -6.93
N GLN A 205 16.25 -19.17 -7.76
CA GLN A 205 15.93 -20.18 -8.76
C GLN A 205 17.06 -20.30 -9.80
N MET A 206 17.55 -19.18 -10.35
CA MET A 206 18.67 -19.16 -11.29
C MET A 206 19.95 -19.71 -10.66
N LYS A 207 20.23 -19.37 -9.39
CA LYS A 207 21.37 -19.92 -8.64
C LYS A 207 21.26 -21.44 -8.50
N ASN A 208 20.09 -21.96 -8.16
CA ASN A 208 19.85 -23.39 -8.05
C ASN A 208 20.02 -24.10 -9.40
N ASP A 209 19.54 -23.50 -10.49
CA ASP A 209 19.70 -24.06 -11.83
C ASP A 209 21.15 -24.03 -12.30
N LEU A 210 21.90 -22.97 -11.98
CA LEU A 210 23.34 -22.90 -12.25
C LEU A 210 24.12 -23.94 -11.45
N ALA A 211 23.79 -24.12 -10.17
CA ALA A 211 24.40 -25.14 -9.32
C ALA A 211 24.15 -26.55 -9.89
N LYS A 212 22.90 -26.86 -10.28
CA LYS A 212 22.56 -28.15 -10.92
C LYS A 212 23.34 -28.38 -12.21
N ARG A 213 23.54 -27.34 -13.04
CA ARG A 213 24.37 -27.47 -14.27
C ARG A 213 25.84 -27.70 -13.93
N ALA A 214 26.37 -26.99 -12.94
CA ALA A 214 27.75 -27.17 -12.49
C ALA A 214 27.99 -28.59 -11.93
N ASP A 215 27.05 -29.12 -11.15
CA ASP A 215 27.14 -30.48 -10.61
C ASP A 215 27.04 -31.54 -11.72
N LYS A 216 26.16 -31.36 -12.71
CA LYS A 216 26.11 -32.23 -13.90
C LYS A 216 27.42 -32.21 -14.68
N ALA A 217 28.02 -31.04 -14.88
CA ALA A 217 29.29 -30.92 -15.58
C ALA A 217 30.43 -31.61 -14.82
N LYS A 218 30.49 -31.45 -13.49
CA LYS A 218 31.46 -32.17 -12.65
C LYS A 218 31.28 -33.69 -12.72
N LEU A 219 30.03 -34.17 -12.65
CA LEU A 219 29.75 -35.61 -12.70
C LEU A 219 30.15 -36.21 -14.07
N GLN A 220 29.92 -35.46 -15.15
CA GLN A 220 30.35 -35.83 -16.49
C GLN A 220 31.88 -35.86 -16.61
N ASP A 221 32.58 -34.87 -16.06
CA ASP A 221 34.05 -34.85 -16.02
C ASP A 221 34.64 -36.02 -15.24
N ILE A 222 34.06 -36.36 -14.07
CA ILE A 222 34.45 -37.53 -13.27
C ILE A 222 34.24 -38.82 -14.08
N LYS A 223 33.08 -39.00 -14.71
CA LYS A 223 32.80 -40.17 -15.56
C LYS A 223 33.85 -40.32 -16.67
N TYR A 224 34.25 -39.22 -17.31
CA TYR A 224 35.26 -39.27 -18.37
C TYR A 224 36.68 -39.50 -17.86
N ARG A 225 36.99 -39.09 -16.63
CA ARG A 225 38.29 -39.31 -16.01
C ARG A 225 38.49 -40.75 -15.55
N GLU A 226 37.42 -41.41 -15.09
CA GLU A 226 37.47 -42.78 -14.58
C GLU A 226 37.43 -43.86 -15.67
N MET A 227 37.23 -43.49 -16.94
CA MET A 227 37.05 -44.41 -18.06
C MET A 227 38.39 -44.59 -18.83
N PRO A 228 39.17 -45.66 -18.58
CA PRO A 228 40.51 -45.83 -19.14
C PRO A 228 40.48 -46.12 -20.65
N ASP A 229 41.58 -45.80 -21.33
CA ASP A 229 41.80 -46.19 -22.73
C ASP A 229 41.76 -47.71 -22.89
N ILE A 230 41.25 -48.17 -24.03
CA ILE A 230 41.19 -49.58 -24.40
C ILE A 230 42.06 -49.88 -25.59
N VAL A 231 42.49 -51.12 -25.71
CA VAL A 231 43.16 -51.66 -26.90
C VAL A 231 42.16 -52.50 -27.67
N VAL A 232 41.86 -52.10 -28.90
CA VAL A 232 41.00 -52.87 -29.83
C VAL A 232 41.83 -53.43 -30.97
N LYS A 233 41.44 -54.59 -31.46
CA LYS A 233 42.09 -55.29 -32.56
C LYS A 233 41.25 -55.15 -33.83
N VAL A 234 41.76 -54.46 -34.85
CA VAL A 234 41.10 -54.36 -36.16
C VAL A 234 41.70 -55.42 -37.08
N ILE A 235 40.85 -56.22 -37.71
CA ILE A 235 41.26 -57.37 -38.53
C ILE A 235 40.60 -57.30 -39.89
N CYS A 236 41.41 -57.38 -40.95
CA CYS A 236 40.95 -57.75 -42.28
C CYS A 236 41.56 -59.09 -42.64
N ARG A 237 40.71 -60.12 -42.76
CA ARG A 237 41.08 -61.56 -42.82
C ARG A 237 42.20 -61.91 -43.80
N TYR A 238 42.35 -61.14 -44.89
CA TYR A 238 43.31 -61.41 -45.95
C TYR A 238 44.38 -60.31 -46.12
N ARG A 239 44.40 -59.28 -45.28
CA ARG A 239 45.39 -58.19 -45.35
C ARG A 239 46.28 -58.13 -44.11
N ALA A 240 45.69 -57.80 -42.97
CA ALA A 240 46.43 -57.50 -41.75
C ALA A 240 45.54 -57.54 -40.51
N GLU A 241 46.18 -57.59 -39.36
CA GLU A 241 45.59 -57.30 -38.05
C GLU A 241 46.44 -56.22 -37.37
N LEU A 242 45.79 -55.20 -36.81
CA LEU A 242 46.46 -54.10 -36.11
C LEU A 242 45.76 -53.84 -34.77
N PHE A 243 46.54 -53.46 -33.77
CA PHE A 243 46.06 -53.08 -32.46
C PHE A 243 46.08 -51.56 -32.32
N PHE A 244 44.97 -50.99 -31.84
CA PHE A 244 44.85 -49.56 -31.59
C PHE A 244 44.51 -49.34 -30.13
N LYS A 245 45.38 -48.59 -29.44
CA LYS A 245 45.04 -48.02 -28.14
C LYS A 245 44.23 -46.74 -28.39
N ILE A 246 42.95 -46.77 -28.03
CA ILE A 246 42.03 -45.66 -28.22
C ILE A 246 41.37 -45.28 -26.91
N SER A 247 41.12 -43.99 -26.74
CA SER A 247 40.30 -43.53 -25.64
C SER A 247 38.84 -43.87 -25.92
N ARG A 248 38.12 -44.39 -24.91
CA ARG A 248 36.70 -44.79 -25.02
C ARG A 248 35.76 -43.64 -25.43
N LYS A 249 36.25 -42.39 -25.41
CA LYS A 249 35.55 -41.17 -25.86
C LYS A 249 35.88 -40.73 -27.29
N THR A 250 36.85 -41.35 -27.95
CA THR A 250 37.27 -40.94 -29.29
C THR A 250 36.34 -41.58 -30.31
N LYS A 251 35.80 -40.77 -31.23
CA LYS A 251 35.00 -41.28 -32.34
C LYS A 251 35.82 -42.29 -33.15
N LEU A 252 35.17 -43.39 -33.54
CA LEU A 252 35.81 -44.48 -34.26
C LEU A 252 36.23 -44.08 -35.67
N SER A 253 35.70 -42.99 -36.23
CA SER A 253 36.17 -42.36 -37.47
C SER A 253 37.69 -42.20 -37.50
N ARG A 254 38.30 -41.69 -36.42
CA ARG A 254 39.77 -41.54 -36.35
C ARG A 254 40.52 -42.86 -36.38
N LEU A 255 39.95 -43.91 -35.78
CA LEU A 255 40.54 -45.25 -35.82
C LEU A 255 40.40 -45.86 -37.23
N PHE A 256 39.25 -45.67 -37.88
CA PHE A 256 38.99 -46.18 -39.22
C PHE A 256 39.82 -45.45 -40.27
N GLU A 257 39.96 -44.13 -40.19
CA GLU A 257 40.87 -43.34 -41.01
C GLU A 257 42.32 -43.85 -40.85
N ALA A 258 42.79 -43.99 -39.61
CA ALA A 258 44.14 -44.49 -39.33
C ALA A 258 44.37 -45.94 -39.79
N TRP A 259 43.32 -46.77 -39.82
CA TRP A 259 43.35 -48.11 -40.40
C TRP A 259 43.44 -48.06 -41.92
N THR A 260 42.55 -47.32 -42.57
CA THR A 260 42.48 -47.19 -44.04
C THR A 260 43.78 -46.62 -44.59
N ASP A 261 44.32 -45.56 -44.00
CA ASP A 261 45.61 -44.96 -44.38
C ASP A 261 46.75 -45.98 -44.35
N ARG A 262 46.79 -46.85 -43.33
CA ARG A 262 47.80 -47.92 -43.22
C ARG A 262 47.59 -49.04 -44.24
N MET A 263 46.36 -49.29 -44.68
CA MET A 263 46.05 -50.30 -45.69
C MET A 263 46.30 -49.81 -47.12
N GLU A 264 46.26 -48.51 -47.37
CA GLU A 264 46.58 -47.87 -48.66
C GLU A 264 48.09 -47.70 -48.89
N GLN A 265 48.93 -47.82 -47.86
CA GLN A 265 50.40 -47.79 -47.96
C GLN A 265 51.09 -49.14 -47.64
N PRO A 266 50.81 -50.24 -48.37
CA PRO A 266 51.49 -51.51 -48.11
C PRO A 266 52.88 -51.51 -48.76
N GLY A 267 53.89 -50.85 -48.16
CA GLY A 267 55.25 -50.93 -48.72
C GLY A 267 56.40 -50.16 -48.10
N SER A 268 56.20 -49.15 -47.24
CA SER A 268 57.33 -48.39 -46.67
C SER A 268 57.82 -49.00 -45.36
N ARG A 269 58.66 -50.02 -45.46
CA ARG A 269 59.56 -50.37 -44.35
C ARG A 269 60.45 -49.16 -44.02
N LYS A 270 60.25 -48.65 -42.81
CA LYS A 270 61.06 -47.69 -42.05
C LYS A 270 62.55 -47.74 -42.41
N LYS A 271 63.07 -46.63 -42.96
CA LYS A 271 64.48 -46.24 -42.80
C LYS A 271 64.47 -44.96 -41.97
N GLY A 272 65.06 -45.02 -40.77
CA GLY A 272 65.15 -43.87 -39.90
C GLY A 272 66.17 -42.86 -40.41
N ASP A 273 65.87 -41.58 -40.21
CA ASP A 273 66.81 -40.62 -39.65
C ASP A 273 66.04 -39.46 -39.00
N GLY A 274 66.59 -38.91 -37.93
CA GLY A 274 65.98 -37.86 -37.13
C GLY A 274 66.17 -36.47 -37.71
N SER A 275 65.29 -35.55 -37.33
CA SER A 275 65.63 -34.13 -37.15
C SER A 275 64.45 -33.42 -36.49
N ASP A 276 64.78 -32.67 -35.45
CA ASP A 276 63.95 -31.75 -34.67
C ASP A 276 63.14 -30.76 -35.52
N GLY A 277 62.02 -30.28 -34.95
CA GLY A 277 61.26 -29.16 -35.50
C GLY A 277 60.01 -28.84 -34.70
N ALA A 278 60.17 -28.02 -33.65
CA ALA A 278 59.08 -27.38 -32.91
C ALA A 278 58.32 -26.34 -33.77
N GLY A 279 57.01 -26.17 -33.49
CA GLY A 279 56.17 -25.09 -34.01
C GLY A 279 54.68 -25.44 -33.86
N VAL A 280 54.01 -25.12 -32.75
CA VAL A 280 53.29 -23.86 -32.47
C VAL A 280 52.06 -23.62 -33.38
N MET A 281 50.90 -23.85 -32.76
CA MET A 281 49.63 -23.08 -32.76
C MET A 281 48.87 -22.72 -34.05
N ASN A 282 47.56 -22.94 -33.90
CA ASN A 282 46.40 -22.11 -34.26
C ASN A 282 45.89 -22.06 -35.70
N GLY A 283 44.56 -22.04 -35.80
CA GLY A 283 43.90 -21.22 -36.82
C GLY A 283 42.62 -21.81 -37.41
N SER A 284 41.51 -21.50 -36.76
CA SER A 284 40.14 -21.56 -37.28
C SER A 284 39.98 -20.85 -38.64
N ALA A 285 39.32 -21.48 -39.61
CA ALA A 285 38.57 -20.84 -40.72
C ALA A 285 37.65 -21.89 -41.37
N VAL A 286 36.32 -21.80 -41.17
CA VAL A 286 35.35 -21.26 -42.15
C VAL A 286 35.38 -22.01 -43.48
N THR A 287 34.37 -22.85 -43.72
CA THR A 287 34.06 -23.44 -45.02
C THR A 287 32.73 -22.89 -45.51
N GLU A 288 32.79 -22.06 -46.55
CA GLU A 288 31.69 -21.76 -47.44
C GLU A 288 32.10 -22.19 -48.87
N ALA A 289 31.10 -22.69 -49.59
CA ALA A 289 31.06 -23.26 -50.95
C ALA A 289 32.19 -22.96 -51.95
N THR A 290 32.57 -23.95 -52.77
CA THR A 290 32.13 -24.08 -54.19
C THR A 290 32.95 -25.15 -54.95
N SER A 291 32.21 -25.95 -55.72
CA SER A 291 32.59 -26.87 -56.80
C SER A 291 33.87 -26.56 -57.60
N THR A 292 34.69 -27.57 -57.90
CA THR A 292 35.12 -27.89 -59.28
C THR A 292 35.80 -29.27 -59.41
N GLN A 293 35.29 -30.03 -60.39
CA GLN A 293 35.75 -31.23 -61.11
C GLN A 293 36.98 -32.08 -60.68
N PRO A 294 36.91 -33.41 -60.94
CA PRO A 294 37.95 -34.37 -60.58
C PRO A 294 39.08 -34.37 -61.62
N SER A 295 40.31 -34.20 -61.15
CA SER A 295 41.50 -34.59 -61.90
C SER A 295 41.85 -36.01 -61.51
N GLY A 296 41.90 -36.90 -62.51
CA GLY A 296 42.11 -38.31 -62.35
C GLY A 296 43.47 -38.64 -61.70
N SER A 297 43.40 -39.27 -60.54
CA SER A 297 44.33 -40.31 -60.11
C SER A 297 43.44 -41.51 -59.79
N THR A 298 43.38 -42.48 -60.72
CA THR A 298 42.75 -43.78 -60.49
C THR A 298 43.61 -44.58 -59.52
N THR A 299 43.50 -44.24 -58.24
CA THR A 299 43.84 -45.12 -57.13
C THR A 299 42.51 -45.70 -56.66
N THR A 300 42.38 -47.02 -56.71
CA THR A 300 41.22 -47.74 -56.17
C THR A 300 41.15 -47.43 -54.67
N THR A 301 40.35 -46.45 -54.27
CA THR A 301 40.14 -46.11 -52.85
C THR A 301 39.51 -47.31 -52.19
N MET A 302 40.21 -47.94 -51.25
CA MET A 302 39.74 -49.15 -50.59
C MET A 302 38.65 -48.78 -49.60
N GLN A 303 37.41 -49.13 -49.93
CA GLN A 303 36.28 -48.90 -49.05
C GLN A 303 36.14 -50.08 -48.07
N TYR A 304 36.12 -49.81 -46.78
CA TYR A 304 35.93 -50.82 -45.73
C TYR A 304 34.58 -50.63 -45.04
N ILE A 305 33.91 -51.74 -44.73
CA ILE A 305 32.81 -51.78 -43.76
C ILE A 305 33.37 -52.37 -42.46
N PHE A 306 33.18 -51.66 -41.36
CA PHE A 306 33.64 -52.09 -40.04
C PHE A 306 32.49 -52.68 -39.25
N THR A 307 32.70 -53.86 -38.69
CA THR A 307 31.71 -54.56 -37.86
C THR A 307 32.28 -55.00 -36.53
N HIS A 308 31.48 -54.94 -35.47
CA HIS A 308 31.80 -55.47 -34.13
C HIS A 308 30.61 -56.29 -33.65
N ASN A 309 30.89 -57.50 -33.14
CA ASN A 309 29.86 -58.47 -32.73
C ASN A 309 28.76 -58.70 -33.80
N GLY A 310 29.13 -58.64 -35.08
CA GLY A 310 28.22 -58.86 -36.22
C GLY A 310 27.32 -57.67 -36.56
N ARG A 311 27.53 -56.49 -35.98
CA ARG A 311 26.80 -55.25 -36.30
C ARG A 311 27.71 -54.26 -37.01
N ASN A 312 27.18 -53.53 -38.00
CA ASN A 312 27.88 -52.42 -38.63
C ASN A 312 28.11 -51.31 -37.60
N ILE A 313 29.34 -50.81 -37.55
CA ILE A 313 29.73 -49.70 -36.69
C ILE A 313 29.61 -48.40 -37.50
N ASP A 314 28.97 -47.39 -36.91
CA ASP A 314 28.95 -46.05 -37.49
C ASP A 314 30.24 -45.29 -37.12
N THR A 315 30.76 -44.49 -38.05
CA THR A 315 32.04 -43.76 -37.88
C THR A 315 31.95 -42.70 -36.79
N GLU A 316 30.75 -42.19 -36.51
CA GLU A 316 30.52 -41.18 -35.48
C GLU A 316 30.38 -41.73 -34.06
N GLN A 317 30.26 -43.06 -33.91
CA GLN A 317 30.13 -43.71 -32.61
C GLN A 317 31.46 -43.79 -31.87
N THR A 318 31.38 -43.82 -30.54
CA THR A 318 32.52 -44.04 -29.65
C THR A 318 32.54 -45.49 -29.14
N PRO A 319 33.71 -46.03 -28.75
CA PRO A 319 33.80 -47.38 -28.19
C PRO A 319 32.87 -47.63 -27.00
N GLU A 320 32.62 -46.61 -26.17
CA GLU A 320 31.70 -46.70 -25.04
C GLU A 320 30.23 -46.85 -25.49
N GLU A 321 29.80 -46.14 -26.54
CA GLU A 321 28.41 -46.18 -27.02
C GLU A 321 28.02 -47.53 -27.62
N ILE A 322 28.99 -48.24 -28.19
CA ILE A 322 28.80 -49.59 -28.76
C ILE A 322 29.20 -50.71 -27.78
N GLY A 323 29.60 -50.36 -26.56
CA GLY A 323 29.95 -51.31 -25.51
C GLY A 323 31.20 -52.13 -25.81
N MET A 324 32.22 -51.54 -26.44
CA MET A 324 33.50 -52.19 -26.66
C MET A 324 34.32 -52.32 -25.37
N GLU A 325 34.87 -53.50 -25.17
CA GLU A 325 35.77 -53.81 -24.06
C GLU A 325 37.23 -53.90 -24.50
N ASP A 326 38.14 -53.95 -23.52
CA ASP A 326 39.57 -54.09 -23.81
C ASP A 326 39.84 -55.48 -24.41
N GLY A 327 40.51 -55.51 -25.56
CA GLY A 327 40.77 -56.73 -26.31
C GLY A 327 39.72 -57.08 -27.37
N ASP A 328 38.67 -56.28 -27.54
CA ASP A 328 37.63 -56.53 -28.54
C ASP A 328 38.14 -56.45 -29.99
N GLU A 329 37.51 -57.24 -30.85
CA GLU A 329 37.87 -57.36 -32.27
C GLU A 329 36.87 -56.63 -33.19
N ILE A 330 37.39 -55.81 -34.10
CA ILE A 330 36.66 -55.15 -35.18
C ILE A 330 37.03 -55.82 -36.50
N LEU A 331 36.04 -56.30 -37.22
CA LEU A 331 36.22 -56.87 -38.55
C LEU A 331 36.07 -55.78 -39.61
N ALA A 332 37.14 -55.52 -40.34
CA ALA A 332 37.17 -54.65 -41.51
C ALA A 332 36.99 -55.50 -42.78
N VAL A 333 35.81 -55.37 -43.40
CA VAL A 333 35.46 -56.04 -44.65
C VAL A 333 35.70 -55.08 -45.81
N GLU A 334 36.66 -55.39 -46.67
CA GLU A 334 36.92 -54.63 -47.89
C GLU A 334 35.77 -54.84 -48.87
N MET A 335 35.11 -53.75 -49.25
CA MET A 335 34.09 -53.73 -50.28
C MET A 335 34.79 -53.54 -51.63
N MET A 336 34.73 -54.57 -52.45
CA MET A 336 35.01 -54.42 -53.88
C MET A 336 33.73 -53.90 -54.54
N ASP A 337 33.78 -52.72 -55.15
CA ASP A 337 32.69 -52.25 -55.99
C ASP A 337 32.50 -53.22 -57.16
N LEU A 338 31.41 -53.98 -57.12
CA LEU A 338 30.99 -54.90 -58.18
C LEU A 338 29.65 -54.44 -58.80
N THR A 339 29.29 -53.16 -58.63
CA THR A 339 27.97 -52.62 -58.99
C THR A 339 27.98 -51.75 -60.25
N GLU A 340 27.95 -52.42 -61.41
CA GLU A 340 27.19 -51.92 -62.56
C GLU A 340 25.88 -52.74 -62.68
N GLY A 341 24.72 -52.19 -62.26
CA GLY A 341 23.39 -52.76 -62.56
C GLY A 341 22.21 -52.17 -61.78
N PRO A 342 20.99 -52.01 -62.37
CA PRO A 342 19.94 -51.10 -61.88
C PRO A 342 18.91 -51.76 -60.95
N GLY A 343 18.38 -50.96 -59.99
CA GLY A 343 17.56 -51.39 -58.86
C GLY A 343 16.05 -51.57 -59.10
N PRO A 344 15.30 -52.02 -58.07
CA PRO A 344 13.89 -52.41 -58.19
C PRO A 344 12.94 -51.41 -57.50
N GLU A 345 12.27 -50.63 -58.33
CA GLU A 345 11.16 -49.73 -58.03
C GLU A 345 9.84 -50.52 -58.13
N GLU A 346 9.53 -51.40 -57.15
CA GLU A 346 8.36 -52.30 -57.26
C GLU A 346 7.77 -52.74 -55.92
N TRP A 347 7.46 -51.82 -54.99
CA TRP A 347 6.78 -52.17 -53.72
C TRP A 347 5.67 -51.20 -53.28
N SER A 348 5.16 -50.34 -54.18
CA SER A 348 4.23 -49.26 -53.85
C SER A 348 2.80 -49.47 -54.37
N ALA A 349 2.27 -50.68 -54.29
CA ALA A 349 0.86 -50.94 -54.55
C ALA A 349 0.32 -51.95 -53.54
N HIS A 350 -0.46 -51.48 -52.55
CA HIS A 350 -1.66 -52.11 -51.98
C HIS A 350 -1.98 -51.55 -50.59
N ALA A 351 -2.94 -50.62 -50.52
CA ALA A 351 -3.95 -50.52 -49.44
C ALA A 351 -4.90 -49.33 -49.66
N GLU A 352 -6.18 -49.58 -49.99
CA GLU A 352 -7.26 -48.59 -49.85
C GLU A 352 -8.31 -49.10 -48.83
N PRO A 353 -8.86 -48.25 -47.92
CA PRO A 353 -9.80 -48.68 -46.88
C PRO A 353 -11.29 -48.42 -47.22
N GLN A 354 -12.16 -49.41 -46.99
CA GLN A 354 -13.60 -49.37 -47.29
C GLN A 354 -14.45 -49.07 -46.04
N ARG A 355 -15.47 -48.18 -46.14
CA ARG A 355 -16.35 -47.77 -45.02
C ARG A 355 -17.68 -48.56 -44.95
N GLU A 356 -18.10 -48.95 -43.75
CA GLU A 356 -19.36 -49.69 -43.47
C GLU A 356 -20.61 -48.81 -43.32
N LYS A 357 -21.78 -49.36 -43.66
CA LYS A 357 -23.11 -48.71 -43.57
C LYS A 357 -23.91 -49.25 -42.39
N LEU A 358 -24.40 -48.34 -41.52
CA LEU A 358 -25.23 -48.68 -40.35
C LEU A 358 -26.67 -49.04 -40.73
N ARG A 359 -27.22 -50.10 -40.11
CA ARG A 359 -28.63 -50.51 -40.23
C ARG A 359 -29.48 -49.99 -39.06
N LYS A 360 -30.71 -49.56 -39.34
CA LYS A 360 -31.66 -48.99 -38.38
C LYS A 360 -32.73 -50.05 -38.03
N TYR A 361 -32.83 -50.45 -36.77
CA TYR A 361 -33.86 -51.37 -36.27
C TYR A 361 -34.97 -50.54 -35.60
N TRP A 362 -36.16 -50.49 -36.19
CA TRP A 362 -37.38 -50.04 -35.51
C TRP A 362 -38.38 -51.20 -35.49
N SER A 363 -39.12 -51.36 -34.39
CA SER A 363 -40.25 -52.30 -34.36
C SER A 363 -41.34 -51.84 -35.34
N LYS A 364 -41.91 -52.77 -36.09
CA LYS A 364 -42.97 -52.51 -37.08
C LYS A 364 -44.37 -52.46 -36.46
N ASP A 365 -44.52 -52.84 -35.19
CA ASP A 365 -45.80 -52.75 -34.49
C ASP A 365 -46.05 -51.29 -34.06
N PRO A 366 -47.10 -50.62 -34.59
CA PRO A 366 -47.38 -49.23 -34.28
C PRO A 366 -47.66 -48.97 -32.79
N LYS A 367 -48.17 -49.97 -32.04
CA LYS A 367 -48.42 -49.81 -30.60
C LYS A 367 -47.13 -49.86 -29.78
N GLU A 368 -46.22 -50.76 -30.13
CA GLU A 368 -44.91 -50.88 -29.50
C GLU A 368 -44.00 -49.70 -29.82
N ALA A 369 -44.01 -49.23 -31.08
CA ALA A 369 -43.30 -48.04 -31.51
C ALA A 369 -43.78 -46.79 -30.74
N LYS A 370 -45.11 -46.65 -30.55
CA LYS A 370 -45.69 -45.56 -29.76
C LYS A 370 -45.24 -45.61 -28.30
N ARG A 371 -45.30 -46.77 -27.64
CA ARG A 371 -44.82 -46.96 -26.26
C ARG A 371 -43.33 -46.64 -26.12
N THR A 372 -42.51 -47.14 -27.04
CA THR A 372 -41.06 -46.89 -27.03
C THR A 372 -40.75 -45.40 -27.15
N ILE A 373 -41.47 -44.68 -28.03
CA ILE A 373 -41.32 -43.24 -28.18
C ILE A 373 -41.77 -42.51 -26.91
N GLU A 374 -42.92 -42.89 -26.34
CA GLU A 374 -43.41 -42.34 -25.06
C GLU A 374 -42.39 -42.55 -23.93
N ASP A 375 -41.84 -43.75 -23.76
CA ASP A 375 -40.81 -44.06 -22.75
C ASP A 375 -39.53 -43.24 -22.92
N ILE A 376 -39.10 -43.02 -24.17
CA ILE A 376 -37.95 -42.15 -24.49
C ILE A 376 -38.26 -40.71 -24.09
N PHE A 377 -39.43 -40.17 -24.46
CA PHE A 377 -39.83 -38.82 -24.07
C PHE A 377 -39.90 -38.66 -22.55
N ASP A 378 -40.49 -39.64 -21.87
CA ASP A 378 -40.62 -39.69 -20.42
C ASP A 378 -39.26 -39.71 -19.71
N SER A 379 -38.31 -40.51 -20.24
CA SER A 379 -36.94 -40.53 -19.74
C SER A 379 -36.24 -39.19 -19.95
N VAL A 380 -36.40 -38.57 -21.13
CA VAL A 380 -35.84 -37.25 -21.42
C VAL A 380 -36.42 -36.19 -20.48
N VAL A 381 -37.74 -36.19 -20.26
CA VAL A 381 -38.40 -35.25 -19.35
C VAL A 381 -37.93 -35.44 -17.91
N ARG A 382 -37.81 -36.69 -17.43
CA ARG A 382 -37.27 -36.99 -16.10
C ARG A 382 -35.85 -36.49 -15.92
N GLU A 383 -34.97 -36.72 -16.89
CA GLU A 383 -33.58 -36.23 -16.83
C GLU A 383 -33.53 -34.70 -16.89
N ARG A 384 -34.38 -34.05 -17.69
CA ARG A 384 -34.48 -32.59 -17.70
C ARG A 384 -34.97 -32.04 -16.36
N LEU A 385 -35.94 -32.68 -15.72
CA LEU A 385 -36.44 -32.26 -14.41
C LEU A 385 -35.38 -32.43 -13.31
N LYS A 386 -34.60 -33.52 -13.33
CA LYS A 386 -33.45 -33.70 -12.42
C LYS A 386 -32.41 -32.60 -12.61
N GLU A 387 -32.11 -32.24 -13.86
CA GLU A 387 -31.17 -31.14 -14.14
C GLU A 387 -31.68 -29.81 -13.60
N VAL A 388 -32.97 -29.50 -13.80
CA VAL A 388 -33.60 -28.31 -13.20
C VAL A 388 -33.43 -28.31 -11.69
N LEU A 389 -33.71 -29.43 -11.00
CA LEU A 389 -33.52 -29.54 -9.55
C LEU A 389 -32.06 -29.31 -9.13
N ARG A 390 -31.08 -29.89 -9.83
CA ARG A 390 -29.66 -29.63 -9.56
C ARG A 390 -29.28 -28.17 -9.73
N GLN A 391 -29.83 -27.49 -10.72
CA GLN A 391 -29.60 -26.05 -10.92
C GLN A 391 -30.18 -25.22 -9.77
N TYR A 392 -31.36 -25.59 -9.25
CA TYR A 392 -31.93 -24.94 -8.07
C TYR A 392 -31.07 -25.17 -6.82
N GLU A 393 -30.62 -26.40 -6.56
CA GLU A 393 -29.72 -26.70 -5.44
C GLU A 393 -28.39 -25.93 -5.56
N LEU A 394 -27.83 -25.83 -6.76
CA LEU A 394 -26.60 -25.08 -7.01
C LEU A 394 -26.80 -23.58 -6.75
N ARG A 395 -27.94 -23.04 -7.19
CA ARG A 395 -28.32 -21.65 -6.93
C ARG A 395 -28.50 -21.38 -5.43
N GLU A 396 -29.12 -22.30 -4.70
CA GLU A 396 -29.32 -22.18 -3.24
C GLU A 396 -27.98 -22.19 -2.50
N LYS A 397 -27.07 -23.11 -2.84
CA LYS A 397 -25.69 -23.12 -2.31
C LYS A 397 -24.93 -21.84 -2.63
N HIS A 398 -25.09 -21.30 -3.84
CA HIS A 398 -24.49 -20.02 -4.21
C HIS A 398 -25.01 -18.88 -3.34
N PHE A 399 -26.33 -18.80 -3.12
CA PHE A 399 -26.91 -17.79 -2.24
C PHE A 399 -26.43 -17.92 -0.81
N GLU A 400 -26.35 -19.13 -0.27
CA GLU A 400 -25.83 -19.37 1.09
C GLU A 400 -24.37 -18.87 1.24
N CYS A 401 -23.52 -19.16 0.24
CA CYS A 401 -22.15 -18.64 0.21
C CYS A 401 -22.10 -17.10 0.15
N VAL A 402 -22.97 -16.48 -0.65
CA VAL A 402 -23.06 -15.01 -0.75
C VAL A 402 -23.53 -14.39 0.56
N ILE A 403 -24.55 -14.96 1.19
CA ILE A 403 -25.07 -14.50 2.49
C ILE A 403 -23.96 -14.61 3.54
N ARG A 404 -23.30 -15.77 3.66
CA ARG A 404 -22.18 -15.98 4.59
C ARG A 404 -21.04 -14.98 4.35
N SER A 405 -20.69 -14.72 3.09
CA SER A 405 -19.68 -13.70 2.75
C SER A 405 -20.11 -12.31 3.23
N LYS A 406 -21.38 -11.93 3.04
CA LYS A 406 -21.90 -10.64 3.47
C LYS A 406 -21.99 -10.52 4.99
N GLU A 407 -22.34 -11.58 5.69
CA GLU A 407 -22.31 -11.62 7.15
C GLU A 407 -20.90 -11.40 7.70
N LEU A 408 -19.89 -12.05 7.09
CA LEU A 408 -18.49 -11.85 7.44
C LEU A 408 -18.01 -10.40 7.16
N GLU A 409 -18.41 -9.81 6.03
CA GLU A 409 -18.12 -8.40 5.72
C GLU A 409 -18.70 -7.45 6.78
N VAL A 410 -19.94 -7.71 7.23
CA VAL A 410 -20.59 -6.92 8.28
C VAL A 410 -19.88 -7.10 9.63
N LEU A 411 -19.51 -8.33 10.00
CA LEU A 411 -18.77 -8.61 11.23
C LEU A 411 -17.40 -7.91 11.23
N LEU A 412 -16.66 -7.99 10.11
CA LEU A 412 -15.38 -7.31 9.96
C LEU A 412 -15.53 -5.79 10.07
N SER A 413 -16.56 -5.23 9.43
CA SER A 413 -16.83 -3.78 9.50
C SER A 413 -17.17 -3.33 10.92
N ARG A 414 -17.95 -4.14 11.66
CA ARG A 414 -18.25 -3.88 13.07
C ARG A 414 -17.01 -3.97 13.96
N ALA A 415 -16.15 -4.96 13.73
CA ALA A 415 -14.90 -5.12 14.49
C ALA A 415 -13.98 -3.91 14.31
N ARG A 416 -13.79 -3.43 13.06
CA ARG A 416 -13.01 -2.23 12.76
C ARG A 416 -13.58 -0.98 13.41
N ALA A 417 -14.90 -0.81 13.37
CA ALA A 417 -15.55 0.33 14.02
C ALA A 417 -15.37 0.29 15.56
N ALA A 418 -15.43 -0.90 16.16
CA ALA A 418 -15.20 -1.07 17.59
C ALA A 418 -13.75 -0.77 17.99
N GLU A 419 -12.77 -1.23 17.22
CA GLU A 419 -11.34 -0.95 17.41
C GLU A 419 -11.05 0.55 17.30
N GLN A 420 -11.56 1.21 16.25
CA GLN A 420 -11.37 2.64 16.07
C GLN A 420 -12.01 3.46 17.20
N LYS A 421 -13.18 3.03 17.68
CA LYS A 421 -13.82 3.63 18.85
C LYS A 421 -12.96 3.46 20.11
N GLN A 422 -12.39 2.28 20.34
CA GLN A 422 -11.53 2.03 21.49
C GLN A 422 -10.29 2.93 21.49
N LEU A 423 -9.66 3.12 20.32
CA LEU A 423 -8.53 4.04 20.17
C LEU A 423 -8.92 5.49 20.46
N ALA A 424 -10.06 5.95 19.92
CA ALA A 424 -10.57 7.30 20.16
C ALA A 424 -10.93 7.53 21.64
N ASP A 425 -11.57 6.55 22.29
CA ASP A 425 -11.87 6.61 23.72
C ASP A 425 -10.57 6.64 24.55
N GLY A 426 -9.54 5.88 24.15
CA GLY A 426 -8.22 5.90 24.80
C GLY A 426 -7.47 7.23 24.62
N GLU A 427 -7.56 7.85 23.45
CA GLU A 427 -7.02 9.20 23.20
C GLU A 427 -7.76 10.26 24.02
N LYS A 428 -9.09 10.17 24.09
CA LYS A 428 -9.91 11.08 24.89
C LYS A 428 -9.51 11.03 26.37
N VAL A 429 -9.34 9.84 26.95
CA VAL A 429 -8.91 9.70 28.35
C VAL A 429 -7.51 10.29 28.59
N ARG A 430 -6.59 10.11 27.64
CA ARG A 430 -5.26 10.74 27.73
C ARG A 430 -5.33 12.26 27.66
N ALA A 431 -6.18 12.81 26.79
CA ALA A 431 -6.40 14.24 26.67
C ALA A 431 -7.02 14.83 27.94
N GLU A 432 -8.04 14.18 28.52
CA GLU A 432 -8.66 14.59 29.79
C GLU A 432 -7.62 14.61 30.92
N LYS A 433 -6.77 13.59 31.02
CA LYS A 433 -5.68 13.57 32.02
C LYS A 433 -4.68 14.71 31.82
N GLN A 434 -4.28 14.98 30.57
CA GLN A 434 -3.38 16.11 30.28
C GLN A 434 -4.01 17.47 30.57
N GLU A 435 -5.33 17.59 30.37
CA GLU A 435 -6.08 18.79 30.71
C GLU A 435 -6.14 18.99 32.23
N GLU A 436 -6.42 17.93 33.00
CA GLU A 436 -6.37 17.96 34.47
C GLU A 436 -4.98 18.36 34.99
N GLU A 437 -3.91 17.78 34.44
CA GLU A 437 -2.53 18.15 34.78
C GLU A 437 -2.24 19.63 34.45
N ASN A 438 -2.70 20.11 33.29
CA ASN A 438 -2.58 21.53 32.92
C ASN A 438 -3.36 22.46 33.86
N GLN A 439 -4.59 22.09 34.23
CA GLN A 439 -5.39 22.86 35.17
C GLN A 439 -4.71 22.92 36.54
N GLN A 440 -4.15 21.81 37.01
CA GLN A 440 -3.40 21.74 38.25
C GLN A 440 -2.16 22.64 38.21
N LEU A 441 -1.36 22.58 37.14
CA LEU A 441 -0.19 23.44 36.97
C LEU A 441 -0.56 24.93 36.89
N ARG A 442 -1.68 25.28 36.25
CA ARG A 442 -2.19 26.65 36.23
C ARG A 442 -2.58 27.14 37.61
N LYS A 443 -3.24 26.30 38.41
CA LYS A 443 -3.58 26.61 39.80
C LYS A 443 -2.34 26.81 40.67
N GLU A 444 -1.34 25.92 40.54
CA GLU A 444 -0.07 26.07 41.25
C GLU A 444 0.67 27.35 40.88
N LEU A 445 0.63 27.74 39.60
CA LEU A 445 1.18 29.00 39.14
C LEU A 445 0.44 30.20 39.74
N GLU A 446 -0.89 30.18 39.77
CA GLU A 446 -1.70 31.23 40.39
C GLU A 446 -1.43 31.35 41.90
N ASP A 447 -1.37 30.22 42.62
CA ASP A 447 -1.03 30.18 44.04
C ASP A 447 0.39 30.74 44.30
N ALA A 448 1.35 30.42 43.43
CA ALA A 448 2.70 30.98 43.50
C ALA A 448 2.72 32.48 43.23
N GLN A 449 1.98 32.96 42.22
CA GLN A 449 1.84 34.39 41.91
C GLN A 449 1.16 35.16 43.06
N ASN A 450 0.08 34.63 43.63
CA ASN A 450 -0.59 35.18 44.80
C ASN A 450 0.37 35.24 46.01
N GLY A 451 1.14 34.17 46.21
CA GLY A 451 2.18 34.12 47.23
C GLY A 451 3.28 35.17 47.04
N GLN A 452 3.72 35.42 45.81
CA GLN A 452 4.69 36.47 45.47
C GLN A 452 4.10 37.86 45.69
N THR A 453 2.87 38.11 45.23
CA THR A 453 2.16 39.39 45.43
C THR A 453 2.05 39.73 46.91
N MET A 454 1.66 38.76 47.75
CA MET A 454 1.63 38.95 49.21
C MET A 454 2.99 39.33 49.82
N LEU A 455 4.08 38.73 49.34
CA LEU A 455 5.44 39.07 49.81
C LEU A 455 5.82 40.48 49.40
N ILE A 456 5.47 40.90 48.17
CA ILE A 456 5.68 42.26 47.68
C ILE A 456 4.89 43.26 48.54
N ASP A 457 3.61 42.97 48.84
CA ASP A 457 2.78 43.84 49.67
C ASP A 457 3.33 43.99 51.09
N LYS A 458 3.80 42.89 51.70
CA LYS A 458 4.50 42.91 53.00
C LYS A 458 5.76 43.77 52.94
N LEU A 459 6.55 43.66 51.87
CA LEU A 459 7.76 44.45 51.67
C LEU A 459 7.42 45.95 51.54
N ILE A 460 6.39 46.29 50.76
CA ILE A 460 5.90 47.67 50.61
C ILE A 460 5.44 48.22 51.96
N ALA A 461 4.69 47.44 52.75
CA ALA A 461 4.25 47.85 54.08
C ALA A 461 5.44 48.12 55.02
N CYS A 462 6.44 47.23 55.01
CA CYS A 462 7.68 47.41 55.78
C CYS A 462 8.41 48.70 55.37
N CYS A 463 8.57 48.94 54.06
CA CYS A 463 9.20 50.17 53.56
C CYS A 463 8.43 51.43 54.00
N LYS A 464 7.09 51.42 53.95
CA LYS A 464 6.26 52.54 54.43
C LYS A 464 6.42 52.79 55.93
N GLU A 465 6.48 51.73 56.73
CA GLU A 465 6.66 51.83 58.18
C GLU A 465 8.04 52.42 58.55
N ILE A 466 9.09 52.01 57.84
CA ILE A 466 10.45 52.56 58.01
C ILE A 466 10.47 54.06 57.71
N VAL A 467 9.79 54.49 56.64
CA VAL A 467 9.71 55.91 56.25
C VAL A 467 8.92 56.73 57.28
N GLN A 468 7.84 56.19 57.85
CA GLN A 468 7.03 56.90 58.84
C GLN A 468 7.66 56.95 60.24
N LYS A 469 8.38 55.90 60.65
CA LYS A 469 9.01 55.79 61.98
C LYS A 469 10.41 55.15 61.86
N PRO A 470 11.47 55.95 61.63
CA PRO A 470 12.82 55.42 61.47
C PRO A 470 13.39 54.99 62.82
N ASN A 471 13.24 53.70 63.16
CA ASN A 471 13.89 53.06 64.31
C ASN A 471 14.77 51.90 63.83
N ALA A 472 16.10 52.05 63.97
CA ALA A 472 17.09 51.14 63.40
C ALA A 472 16.98 49.68 63.90
N GLU A 473 16.68 49.45 65.18
CA GLU A 473 16.53 48.08 65.73
C GLU A 473 15.26 47.39 65.22
N ARG A 474 14.15 48.14 65.13
CA ARG A 474 12.87 47.61 64.65
C ARG A 474 12.94 47.28 63.15
N THR A 475 13.61 48.14 62.39
CA THR A 475 13.89 47.92 60.97
C THR A 475 14.76 46.68 60.74
N GLN A 476 15.80 46.46 61.55
CA GLN A 476 16.64 45.25 61.47
C GLN A 476 15.85 43.97 61.76
N ARG A 477 14.95 43.95 62.75
CA ARG A 477 14.08 42.79 63.04
C ARG A 477 13.11 42.48 61.90
N LEU A 478 12.57 43.52 61.24
CA LEU A 478 11.70 43.38 60.08
C LEU A 478 12.44 42.75 58.88
N PHE A 479 13.66 43.22 58.57
CA PHE A 479 14.46 42.63 57.50
C PHE A 479 14.92 41.21 57.81
N ALA A 480 15.19 40.87 59.08
CA ALA A 480 15.51 39.50 59.50
C ALA A 480 14.32 38.55 59.30
N SER A 481 13.11 38.96 59.73
CA SER A 481 11.87 38.20 59.55
C SER A 481 11.54 37.99 58.06
N LEU A 482 11.71 39.02 57.23
CA LEU A 482 11.46 38.93 55.80
C LEU A 482 12.48 38.01 55.09
N ARG A 483 13.74 38.02 55.54
CA ARG A 483 14.78 37.12 55.03
C ARG A 483 14.50 35.66 55.40
N GLU A 484 14.07 35.42 56.65
CA GLU A 484 13.64 34.09 57.11
C GLU A 484 12.41 33.58 56.33
N GLU A 485 11.45 34.45 56.03
CA GLU A 485 10.25 34.08 55.26
C GLU A 485 10.59 33.77 53.78
N LEU A 486 11.57 34.47 53.19
CA LEU A 486 12.13 34.21 51.86
C LEU A 486 12.93 32.90 51.80
N GLU A 487 13.75 32.60 52.80
CA GLU A 487 14.50 31.33 52.90
C GLU A 487 13.55 30.14 53.14
N ARG A 488 12.47 30.33 53.90
CA ARG A 488 11.47 29.29 54.13
C ARG A 488 10.66 28.92 52.88
N LYS A 489 10.42 29.90 51.99
CA LYS A 489 9.72 29.73 50.70
C LYS A 489 10.65 29.51 49.50
N GLY A 490 11.97 29.47 49.70
CA GLY A 490 12.94 29.09 48.69
C GLY A 490 12.65 27.71 48.08
N PRO A 491 13.11 27.45 46.84
CA PRO A 491 12.50 26.48 45.93
C PRO A 491 12.65 25.03 46.43
N ARG A 492 11.61 24.49 47.07
CA ARG A 492 11.49 23.06 47.39
C ARG A 492 10.90 22.21 46.25
N GLY A 493 10.91 22.72 45.01
CA GLY A 493 10.21 22.07 43.87
C GLY A 493 11.10 21.32 42.86
N ALA A 494 12.42 21.53 42.83
CA ALA A 494 13.24 21.07 41.70
C ALA A 494 13.81 19.63 41.87
N LYS A 495 13.13 18.73 42.58
CA LYS A 495 13.65 17.38 42.87
C LYS A 495 12.62 16.26 42.67
N LYS A 496 11.82 16.29 41.61
CA LYS A 496 11.11 15.07 41.12
C LYS A 496 10.53 15.20 39.71
N ALA A 497 11.37 15.47 38.71
CA ALA A 497 10.98 15.33 37.30
C ALA A 497 12.20 14.93 36.46
N ALA A 498 12.85 13.83 36.86
CA ALA A 498 13.89 13.19 36.08
C ALA A 498 13.85 11.70 36.38
N ASP A 499 12.79 11.05 35.90
CA ASP A 499 12.89 9.65 35.49
C ASP A 499 11.91 9.44 34.34
N GLY A 500 12.48 9.45 33.14
CA GLY A 500 11.78 9.12 31.92
C GLY A 500 11.51 7.63 31.87
N SER A 501 10.24 7.26 31.78
CA SER A 501 9.85 5.93 31.33
C SER A 501 9.95 5.89 29.80
N VAL A 502 11.12 5.48 29.32
CA VAL A 502 11.26 4.85 28.01
C VAL A 502 10.71 3.43 28.14
N GLY A 503 9.77 3.04 27.29
CA GLY A 503 9.45 1.63 27.03
C GLY A 503 8.00 1.34 26.70
N GLY A 504 7.77 0.76 25.51
CA GLY A 504 6.55 0.03 25.14
C GLY A 504 5.77 0.66 24.01
#